data_AF-A0A949AE77-F1
#
_entry.id   AF-A0A949AE77-F1
#
_cell.length_a   1.000
_cell.length_b   1.000
_cell.length_c   1.000
_cell.angle_alpha   90.00
_cell.angle_beta   90.00
_cell.angle_gamma   90.00
#
_symmetry.space_group_name_H-M   'P 1'
#
loop_
_entity.id
_entity.type
_entity.pdbx_description
1 polymer ?
#
loop_
_entity_poly.entity_id
_entity_poly.type
_entity_poly.pdbx_seq_one_letter_code
_entity_poly.pdbx_strand_id
1 'polypeptide(L)'
;SITEDLINNQIDLDYLDPYYLGNADFDRGSIRTGHGSYSIIILPPLTTIGTGTLIKIAEFFRKGGKVIAVRELPSASPENGREDAEIKKMVHEIFGILPEDAGALQKRYISNKNDEGGLAFFIKEDTGLIPEIIAGLMERDVIVEDTKDFYCIHKQKQHLDVYFLVNHAPEPRTLDISFKQNKVPQKWDPLTGEVTQVSDYTIGRDRVKTRLFFDAYQAYFIVFGGDTQSFKKHEIPSKALGPVVLNNRWYFTTKEHREGEGGLGSWTEKGLLSYSGSGVYTTSFDIPQNIINKMLYLDLGRVYHIAEVWINDKRVGVKLWRPYTLILPDISEKTITG
;
A
#
# COMPACT_ATOMS: atom_id res chain seq x y z
N SER A 1 2.73 -14.15 10.28
CA SER A 1 4.10 -13.83 10.78
C SER A 1 4.08 -12.41 11.34
N ILE A 2 5.05 -11.98 12.18
CA ILE A 2 5.02 -10.62 12.78
C ILE A 2 4.84 -9.54 11.70
N THR A 3 5.60 -9.64 10.60
CA THR A 3 5.52 -8.71 9.47
C THR A 3 4.15 -8.68 8.82
N GLU A 4 3.57 -9.85 8.51
CA GLU A 4 2.22 -9.93 7.93
C GLU A 4 1.16 -9.37 8.88
N ASP A 5 1.26 -9.65 10.18
CA ASP A 5 0.31 -9.18 11.19
C ASP A 5 0.32 -7.64 11.29
N LEU A 6 1.51 -7.02 11.21
CA LEU A 6 1.66 -5.56 11.20
C LEU A 6 1.13 -4.93 9.91
N ILE A 7 1.50 -5.48 8.74
CA ILE A 7 1.07 -4.95 7.43
C ILE A 7 -0.46 -5.04 7.28
N ASN A 8 -1.06 -6.18 7.65
CA ASN A 8 -2.51 -6.35 7.61
C ASN A 8 -3.27 -5.40 8.56
N ASN A 9 -2.58 -4.83 9.54
CA ASN A 9 -3.09 -3.84 10.48
C ASN A 9 -2.65 -2.39 10.18
N GLN A 10 -2.07 -2.14 9.00
CA GLN A 10 -1.63 -0.81 8.54
C GLN A 10 -0.59 -0.18 9.49
N ILE A 11 0.34 -1.00 9.98
CA ILE A 11 1.48 -0.54 10.78
C ILE A 11 2.73 -0.66 9.91
N ASP A 12 3.28 0.49 9.54
CA ASP A 12 4.55 0.56 8.81
C ASP A 12 5.69 0.06 9.68
N LEU A 13 6.59 -0.72 9.08
CA LEU A 13 7.79 -1.23 9.73
C LEU A 13 8.99 -1.18 8.79
N ASP A 14 10.17 -1.16 9.39
CA ASP A 14 11.44 -1.40 8.72
C ASP A 14 12.27 -2.41 9.52
N TYR A 15 13.20 -3.08 8.85
CA TYR A 15 14.17 -3.95 9.50
C TYR A 15 15.35 -3.13 9.98
N LEU A 16 15.64 -3.24 11.28
CA LEU A 16 16.74 -2.53 11.91
C LEU A 16 17.94 -3.45 12.13
N ASP A 17 19.02 -3.21 11.37
CA ASP A 17 20.29 -3.90 11.59
C ASP A 17 21.04 -3.33 12.81
N PRO A 18 21.74 -4.16 13.61
CA PRO A 18 22.59 -3.71 14.72
C PRO A 18 23.54 -2.55 14.38
N TYR A 19 24.07 -2.51 13.15
CA TYR A 19 24.94 -1.42 12.68
C TYR A 19 24.24 -0.06 12.71
N TYR A 20 22.98 0.00 12.24
CA TYR A 20 22.20 1.24 12.24
C TYR A 20 21.76 1.62 13.66
N LEU A 21 21.41 0.64 14.50
CA LEU A 21 21.08 0.87 15.90
C LEU A 21 22.26 1.46 16.69
N GLY A 22 23.47 0.97 16.43
CA GLY A 22 24.69 1.45 17.09
C GLY A 22 24.96 2.95 16.86
N ASN A 23 24.56 3.45 15.70
CA ASN A 23 24.74 4.85 15.29
C ASN A 23 23.48 5.71 15.49
N ALA A 24 22.45 5.17 16.13
CA ALA A 24 21.17 5.85 16.26
C ALA A 24 21.16 6.87 17.41
N ASP A 25 20.45 7.97 17.16
CA ASP A 25 20.15 8.98 18.17
C ASP A 25 18.76 8.74 18.76
N PHE A 26 18.64 8.99 20.07
CA PHE A 26 17.39 8.86 20.80
C PHE A 26 16.87 10.25 21.20
N ASP A 27 15.69 10.60 20.70
CA ASP A 27 15.01 11.85 21.01
C ASP A 27 13.55 11.58 21.37
N ARG A 28 13.15 11.98 22.58
CA ARG A 28 11.76 11.91 23.09
C ARG A 28 11.06 10.55 22.83
N GLY A 29 11.71 9.46 23.19
CA GLY A 29 11.16 8.11 23.01
C GLY A 29 11.05 7.63 21.56
N SER A 30 11.73 8.32 20.63
CA SER A 30 11.90 7.88 19.24
C SER A 30 13.37 7.60 18.94
N ILE A 31 13.61 6.61 18.09
CA ILE A 31 14.91 6.31 17.53
C ILE A 31 15.01 6.90 16.13
N ARG A 32 16.06 7.67 15.87
CA ARG A 32 16.37 8.20 14.54
C ARG A 32 17.54 7.41 13.96
N THR A 33 17.27 6.74 12.85
CA THR A 33 18.29 6.12 12.00
C THR A 33 18.27 6.85 10.66
N GLY A 34 19.37 6.88 9.90
CA GLY A 34 19.62 7.85 8.82
C GLY A 34 18.44 8.27 7.92
N HIS A 35 17.46 7.40 7.65
CA HIS A 35 16.30 7.66 6.79
C HIS A 35 14.92 7.67 7.48
N GLY A 36 14.82 7.42 8.78
CA GLY A 36 13.53 7.25 9.46
C GLY A 36 13.54 7.56 10.96
N SER A 37 12.35 7.74 11.51
CA SER A 37 12.12 7.91 12.95
C SER A 37 11.11 6.88 13.41
N TYR A 38 11.46 6.07 14.40
CA TYR A 38 10.64 4.96 14.88
C TYR A 38 10.35 5.12 16.38
N SER A 39 9.13 4.78 16.79
CA SER A 39 8.70 4.92 18.18
C SER A 39 8.68 3.60 18.96
N ILE A 40 8.81 2.45 18.26
CA ILE A 40 8.72 1.10 18.81
C ILE A 40 9.82 0.22 18.21
N ILE A 41 10.52 -0.54 19.05
CA ILE A 41 11.42 -1.62 18.64
C ILE A 41 10.74 -2.95 18.93
N ILE A 42 10.68 -3.83 17.93
CA ILE A 42 10.16 -5.20 18.09
C ILE A 42 11.33 -6.18 17.98
N LEU A 43 11.57 -6.93 19.05
CA LEU A 43 12.50 -8.03 19.11
C LEU A 43 11.79 -9.33 18.68
N PRO A 44 12.20 -9.96 17.56
CA PRO A 44 11.70 -11.28 17.20
C PRO A 44 12.16 -12.33 18.23
N PRO A 45 11.69 -13.58 18.15
CA PRO A 45 12.20 -14.66 18.99
C PRO A 45 13.70 -14.84 18.79
N LEU A 46 14.49 -14.59 19.84
CA LEU A 46 15.95 -14.69 19.78
C LEU A 46 16.54 -15.03 21.15
N THR A 47 17.50 -15.96 21.17
CA THR A 47 18.24 -16.38 22.37
C THR A 47 19.57 -15.65 22.55
N THR A 48 20.12 -15.09 21.47
CA THR A 48 21.43 -14.42 21.44
C THR A 48 21.31 -13.02 20.85
N ILE A 49 21.89 -12.03 21.52
CA ILE A 49 21.97 -10.65 21.03
C ILE A 49 23.35 -10.05 21.33
N GLY A 50 23.89 -9.25 20.40
CA GLY A 50 25.14 -8.51 20.64
C GLY A 50 25.02 -7.57 21.84
N THR A 51 26.01 -7.57 22.72
CA THR A 51 25.97 -6.76 23.96
C THR A 51 25.75 -5.27 23.66
N GLY A 52 26.46 -4.72 22.66
CA GLY A 52 26.30 -3.33 22.23
C GLY A 52 24.89 -3.00 21.72
N THR A 53 24.25 -3.95 21.05
CA THR A 53 22.86 -3.81 20.57
C THR A 53 21.89 -3.70 21.74
N LEU A 54 21.99 -4.59 22.73
CA LEU A 54 21.08 -4.57 23.88
C LEU A 54 21.29 -3.33 24.76
N ILE A 55 22.53 -2.83 24.88
CA ILE A 55 22.83 -1.55 25.54
C ILE A 55 22.03 -0.41 24.88
N LYS A 56 21.99 -0.35 23.54
CA LYS A 56 21.23 0.67 22.81
C LYS A 56 19.72 0.52 22.99
N ILE A 57 19.20 -0.71 23.04
CA ILE A 57 17.77 -0.94 23.32
C ILE A 57 17.42 -0.55 24.76
N ALA A 58 18.28 -0.83 25.74
CA ALA A 58 18.10 -0.39 27.11
C ALA A 58 18.14 1.14 27.20
N GLU A 59 19.06 1.80 26.49
CA GLU A 59 19.10 3.27 26.37
C GLU A 59 17.79 3.83 25.79
N PHE A 60 17.28 3.20 24.71
CA PHE A 60 16.00 3.58 24.10
C PHE A 60 14.85 3.48 25.10
N PHE A 61 14.72 2.36 25.80
CA PHE A 61 13.70 2.16 26.83
C PHE A 61 13.81 3.23 27.93
N ARG A 62 15.01 3.45 28.49
CA ARG A 62 15.26 4.49 29.51
C ARG A 62 14.88 5.90 29.06
N LYS A 63 14.95 6.20 27.76
CA LYS A 63 14.60 7.51 27.18
C LYS A 63 13.14 7.59 26.70
N GLY A 64 12.25 6.75 27.21
CA GLY A 64 10.83 6.78 26.88
C GLY A 64 10.43 5.94 25.67
N GLY A 65 11.34 5.12 25.14
CA GLY A 65 11.10 4.24 24.00
C GLY A 65 10.21 3.05 24.35
N LYS A 66 9.60 2.45 23.33
CA LYS A 66 8.71 1.29 23.49
C LYS A 66 9.36 0.04 22.92
N VAL A 67 9.46 -1.03 23.70
CA VAL A 67 10.11 -2.28 23.28
C VAL A 67 9.13 -3.45 23.38
N ILE A 68 8.97 -4.23 22.33
CA ILE A 68 8.13 -5.43 22.33
C ILE A 68 9.03 -6.62 22.03
N ALA A 69 9.03 -7.64 22.87
CA ALA A 69 9.70 -8.91 22.59
C ALA A 69 8.67 -10.05 22.50
N VAL A 70 8.97 -11.04 21.67
CA VAL A 70 8.01 -12.11 21.34
C VAL A 70 8.66 -13.47 21.46
N ARG A 71 7.98 -14.39 22.15
CA ARG A 71 8.30 -15.80 22.40
C ARG A 71 9.53 -16.06 23.26
N GLU A 72 10.67 -15.51 22.87
CA GLU A 72 11.94 -15.77 23.54
C GLU A 72 12.64 -14.45 23.86
N LEU A 73 13.28 -14.42 25.03
CA LEU A 73 14.16 -13.35 25.46
C LEU A 73 15.61 -13.82 25.40
N PRO A 74 16.56 -12.96 24.99
CA PRO A 74 17.96 -13.36 24.94
C PRO A 74 18.52 -13.63 26.33
N SER A 75 19.30 -14.71 26.46
CA SER A 75 20.13 -14.99 27.63
C SER A 75 21.62 -15.10 27.29
N ALA A 76 21.97 -14.97 26.00
CA ALA A 76 23.31 -15.15 25.50
C ALA A 76 23.79 -13.94 24.68
N SER A 77 25.11 -13.81 24.57
CA SER A 77 25.76 -12.87 23.66
C SER A 77 26.83 -13.57 22.82
N PRO A 78 27.18 -13.04 21.63
CA PRO A 78 28.36 -13.48 20.90
C PRO A 78 29.66 -13.26 21.67
N GLU A 79 29.71 -12.26 22.56
CA GLU A 79 30.92 -11.88 23.28
C GLU A 79 31.25 -12.81 24.45
N ASN A 80 30.22 -13.26 25.22
CA ASN A 80 30.42 -14.05 26.43
C ASN A 80 29.76 -15.43 26.39
N GLY A 81 29.01 -15.76 25.33
CA GLY A 81 28.35 -17.04 25.16
C GLY A 81 27.01 -17.15 25.91
N ARG A 82 26.65 -18.37 26.30
CA ARG A 82 25.37 -18.65 27.00
C ARG A 82 25.40 -18.14 28.43
N GLU A 83 24.21 -17.83 28.96
CA GLU A 83 24.02 -17.38 30.35
C GLU A 83 24.82 -16.11 30.68
N ASP A 84 24.90 -15.18 29.73
CA ASP A 84 25.57 -13.89 29.90
C ASP A 84 24.83 -13.04 30.93
N ALA A 85 25.49 -12.79 32.07
CA ALA A 85 24.91 -12.06 33.20
C ALA A 85 24.53 -10.62 32.86
N GLU A 86 25.27 -9.93 31.99
CA GLU A 86 24.96 -8.57 31.59
C GLU A 86 23.74 -8.52 30.67
N ILE A 87 23.62 -9.50 29.76
CA ILE A 87 22.42 -9.66 28.92
C ILE A 87 21.19 -9.90 29.81
N LYS A 88 21.25 -10.88 30.71
CA LYS A 88 20.13 -11.20 31.61
C LYS A 88 19.70 -10.01 32.46
N LYS A 89 20.66 -9.25 32.99
CA LYS A 89 20.41 -8.04 33.77
C LYS A 89 19.69 -6.97 32.95
N MET A 90 20.14 -6.69 31.72
CA MET A 90 19.48 -5.72 30.85
C MET A 90 18.09 -6.20 30.39
N VAL A 91 17.92 -7.49 30.12
CA VAL A 91 16.59 -8.05 29.83
C VAL A 91 15.65 -7.88 31.01
N HIS A 92 16.11 -8.17 32.23
CA HIS A 92 15.32 -7.97 33.44
C HIS A 92 14.96 -6.51 33.66
N GLU A 93 15.89 -5.60 33.41
CA GLU A 93 15.64 -4.16 33.47
C GLU A 93 14.54 -3.73 32.49
N ILE A 94 14.62 -4.17 31.22
CA ILE A 94 13.68 -3.76 30.18
C ILE A 94 12.31 -4.41 30.43
N PHE A 95 12.24 -5.73 30.59
CA PHE A 95 10.98 -6.49 30.59
C PHE A 95 10.44 -6.86 31.97
N GLY A 96 11.20 -6.63 33.04
CA GLY A 96 10.80 -6.96 34.41
C GLY A 96 10.85 -8.45 34.74
N ILE A 97 11.41 -9.30 33.86
CA ILE A 97 11.55 -10.75 34.04
C ILE A 97 12.91 -11.23 33.56
N LEU A 98 13.38 -12.35 34.13
CA LEU A 98 14.55 -13.03 33.60
C LEU A 98 14.17 -13.89 32.38
N PRO A 99 15.10 -14.11 31.42
CA PRO A 99 14.85 -14.97 30.26
C PRO A 99 14.34 -16.38 30.62
N GLU A 100 14.91 -16.99 31.67
CA GLU A 100 14.54 -18.32 32.15
C GLU A 100 13.08 -18.44 32.64
N ASP A 101 12.49 -17.33 33.09
CA ASP A 101 11.11 -17.31 33.61
C ASP A 101 10.08 -17.11 32.49
N ALA A 102 10.52 -16.69 31.30
CA ALA A 102 9.65 -16.33 30.17
C ALA A 102 8.71 -17.47 29.74
N GLY A 103 9.22 -18.71 29.70
CA GLY A 103 8.46 -19.89 29.32
C GLY A 103 7.40 -20.31 30.36
N ALA A 104 7.62 -19.97 31.65
CA ALA A 104 6.74 -20.33 32.75
C ALA A 104 5.57 -19.35 32.95
N LEU A 105 5.51 -18.26 32.17
CA LEU A 105 4.45 -17.27 32.26
C LEU A 105 3.07 -17.89 32.01
N GLN A 106 2.14 -17.58 32.90
CA GLN A 106 0.72 -17.94 32.77
C GLN A 106 -0.08 -16.90 31.96
N LYS A 107 0.41 -15.66 31.91
CA LYS A 107 -0.21 -14.57 31.14
C LYS A 107 0.24 -14.63 29.67
N ARG A 108 -0.65 -14.22 28.75
CA ARG A 108 -0.32 -14.09 27.31
C ARG A 108 0.80 -13.08 27.05
N TYR A 109 0.83 -12.02 27.85
CA TYR A 109 1.90 -11.02 27.86
C TYR A 109 2.08 -10.42 29.26
N ILE A 110 3.23 -9.80 29.47
CA ILE A 110 3.50 -8.92 30.60
C ILE A 110 3.96 -7.55 30.08
N SER A 111 3.92 -6.55 30.95
CA SER A 111 4.43 -5.22 30.63
C SER A 111 5.29 -4.69 31.77
N ASN A 112 6.32 -3.93 31.42
CA ASN A 112 7.14 -3.16 32.35
C ASN A 112 7.17 -1.69 31.91
N LYS A 113 7.43 -0.78 32.85
CA LYS A 113 7.52 0.66 32.60
C LYS A 113 8.61 1.32 33.41
N ASN A 114 9.11 2.44 32.94
CA ASN A 114 9.98 3.33 33.71
C ASN A 114 9.36 4.73 33.88
N ASP A 115 10.00 5.56 34.69
CA ASP A 115 9.50 6.90 35.06
C ASP A 115 9.56 7.91 33.90
N GLU A 116 10.41 7.67 32.90
CA GLU A 116 10.56 8.51 31.69
C GLU A 116 9.56 8.14 30.58
N GLY A 117 8.57 7.27 30.88
CA GLY A 117 7.53 6.86 29.95
C GLY A 117 7.92 5.72 29.01
N GLY A 118 9.04 5.04 29.29
CA GLY A 118 9.45 3.84 28.58
C GLY A 118 8.50 2.69 28.90
N LEU A 119 8.12 1.92 27.87
CA LEU A 119 7.20 0.80 28.00
C LEU A 119 7.78 -0.43 27.33
N ALA A 120 7.76 -1.56 28.02
CA ALA A 120 8.20 -2.83 27.47
C ALA A 120 7.09 -3.85 27.56
N PHE A 121 6.95 -4.69 26.55
CA PHE A 121 6.01 -5.81 26.52
C PHE A 121 6.76 -7.08 26.14
N PHE A 122 6.55 -8.15 26.91
CA PHE A 122 6.96 -9.49 26.50
C PHE A 122 5.72 -10.34 26.22
N ILE A 123 5.61 -10.83 24.98
CA ILE A 123 4.48 -11.62 24.48
C ILE A 123 4.92 -13.07 24.36
N LYS A 124 4.26 -13.99 25.07
CA LYS A 124 4.73 -15.38 25.17
C LYS A 124 4.60 -16.18 23.88
N GLU A 125 3.50 -16.05 23.14
CA GLU A 125 3.23 -16.91 21.97
C GLU A 125 2.55 -16.18 20.81
N ASP A 126 1.50 -15.41 21.13
CA ASP A 126 0.55 -14.88 20.16
C ASP A 126 1.01 -13.56 19.52
N THR A 127 1.52 -13.63 18.29
CA THR A 127 1.94 -12.45 17.52
C THR A 127 0.78 -11.54 17.13
N GLY A 128 -0.46 -12.04 17.14
CA GLY A 128 -1.67 -11.25 16.87
C GLY A 128 -1.95 -10.18 17.92
N LEU A 129 -1.32 -10.26 19.11
CA LEU A 129 -1.39 -9.23 20.12
C LEU A 129 -0.54 -7.98 19.81
N ILE A 130 0.44 -8.08 18.90
CA ILE A 130 1.34 -6.97 18.61
C ILE A 130 0.57 -5.76 18.05
N PRO A 131 -0.28 -5.92 17.01
CA PRO A 131 -1.09 -4.79 16.52
C PRO A 131 -2.05 -4.21 17.56
N GLU A 132 -2.63 -5.05 18.43
CA GLU A 132 -3.51 -4.60 19.52
C GLU A 132 -2.76 -3.74 20.54
N ILE A 133 -1.56 -4.18 20.95
CA ILE A 133 -0.68 -3.44 21.85
C ILE A 133 -0.27 -2.12 21.20
N ILE A 134 0.19 -2.14 19.94
CA ILE A 134 0.60 -0.93 19.22
C ILE A 134 -0.55 0.08 19.11
N ALA A 135 -1.77 -0.38 18.84
CA ALA A 135 -2.96 0.49 18.80
C ALA A 135 -3.25 1.20 20.13
N GLY A 136 -2.84 0.61 21.27
CA GLY A 136 -2.90 1.25 22.58
C GLY A 136 -1.73 2.17 22.90
N LEU A 137 -0.62 2.08 22.15
CA LEU A 137 0.60 2.87 22.35
C LEU A 137 0.67 4.12 21.47
N MET A 138 0.04 4.08 20.31
CA MET A 138 0.04 5.19 19.35
C MET A 138 -1.23 5.22 18.52
N GLU A 139 -1.64 6.44 18.17
CA GLU A 139 -2.72 6.64 17.20
C GLU A 139 -2.27 6.23 15.80
N ARG A 140 -3.16 5.56 15.06
CA ARG A 140 -2.91 5.17 13.67
C ARG A 140 -2.84 6.40 12.77
N ASP A 141 -1.82 6.43 11.93
CA ASP A 141 -1.67 7.46 10.90
C ASP A 141 -2.78 7.33 9.84
N VAL A 142 -3.03 6.11 9.36
CA VAL A 142 -4.12 5.80 8.43
C VAL A 142 -5.11 4.82 9.06
N ILE A 143 -6.41 5.10 8.90
CA ILE A 143 -7.50 4.22 9.32
C ILE A 143 -8.34 3.92 8.09
N VAL A 144 -8.53 2.63 7.81
CA VAL A 144 -9.41 2.10 6.76
C VAL A 144 -10.17 0.92 7.36
N GLU A 145 -11.47 0.79 7.05
CA GLU A 145 -12.30 -0.29 7.62
C GLU A 145 -11.93 -1.66 7.07
N ASP A 146 -11.62 -1.75 5.77
CA ASP A 146 -11.27 -3.00 5.10
C ASP A 146 -9.81 -2.96 4.62
N THR A 147 -8.90 -3.50 5.44
CA THR A 147 -7.45 -3.51 5.20
C THR A 147 -7.00 -4.69 4.33
N LYS A 148 -7.87 -5.66 4.05
CA LYS A 148 -7.49 -6.85 3.30
C LYS A 148 -7.05 -6.47 1.90
N ASP A 149 -5.89 -6.97 1.45
CA ASP A 149 -5.32 -6.66 0.13
C ASP A 149 -5.25 -5.15 -0.17
N PHE A 150 -5.05 -4.34 0.88
CA PHE A 150 -4.86 -2.90 0.77
C PHE A 150 -3.54 -2.51 1.44
N TYR A 151 -2.66 -1.87 0.67
CA TYR A 151 -1.36 -1.43 1.16
C TYR A 151 -1.31 0.09 1.18
N CYS A 152 -0.78 0.63 2.27
CA CYS A 152 -0.54 2.05 2.46
C CYS A 152 0.90 2.25 2.95
N ILE A 153 1.60 3.24 2.41
CA ILE A 153 2.87 3.72 2.96
C ILE A 153 2.79 5.25 3.05
N HIS A 154 3.18 5.81 4.19
CA HIS A 154 3.32 7.26 4.37
C HIS A 154 4.78 7.70 4.25
N LYS A 155 5.03 8.77 3.49
CA LYS A 155 6.33 9.43 3.45
C LYS A 155 6.16 10.93 3.61
N GLN A 156 6.99 11.51 4.46
CA GLN A 156 7.15 12.95 4.57
C GLN A 156 8.34 13.40 3.74
N LYS A 157 8.12 14.35 2.83
CA LYS A 157 9.18 14.91 1.98
C LYS A 157 8.99 16.42 1.87
N GLN A 158 9.99 17.17 2.35
CA GLN A 158 9.92 18.63 2.46
C GLN A 158 8.69 19.06 3.27
N HIS A 159 7.71 19.72 2.64
CA HIS A 159 6.47 20.18 3.27
C HIS A 159 5.24 19.31 2.93
N LEU A 160 5.49 18.19 2.23
CA LEU A 160 4.46 17.28 1.74
C LEU A 160 4.36 16.02 2.59
N ASP A 161 3.13 15.63 2.87
CA ASP A 161 2.78 14.30 3.35
C ASP A 161 2.22 13.51 2.17
N VAL A 162 2.90 12.43 1.80
CA VAL A 162 2.61 11.62 0.62
C VAL A 162 2.23 10.22 1.06
N TYR A 163 0.99 9.83 0.78
CA TYR A 163 0.47 8.50 1.05
C TYR A 163 0.37 7.74 -0.27
N PHE A 164 1.07 6.60 -0.39
CA PHE A 164 0.92 5.70 -1.52
C PHE A 164 -0.06 4.59 -1.15
N LEU A 165 -1.19 4.53 -1.86
CA LEU A 165 -2.30 3.62 -1.58
C LEU A 165 -2.47 2.66 -2.73
N VAL A 166 -2.58 1.38 -2.44
CA VAL A 166 -2.72 0.33 -3.46
C VAL A 166 -3.89 -0.58 -3.09
N ASN A 167 -4.86 -0.68 -3.99
CA ASN A 167 -5.78 -1.81 -4.00
C ASN A 167 -5.06 -3.00 -4.65
N HIS A 168 -4.65 -3.99 -3.87
CA HIS A 168 -4.00 -5.20 -4.38
C HIS A 168 -5.01 -6.34 -4.61
N ALA A 169 -6.31 -6.08 -4.47
CA ALA A 169 -7.33 -7.06 -4.82
C ALA A 169 -7.51 -7.17 -6.35
N PRO A 170 -7.89 -8.36 -6.86
CA PRO A 170 -8.31 -8.54 -8.25
C PRO A 170 -9.66 -7.88 -8.59
N GLU A 171 -10.35 -7.31 -7.60
CA GLU A 171 -11.64 -6.63 -7.71
C GLU A 171 -11.53 -5.11 -7.43
N PRO A 172 -12.39 -4.29 -8.07
CA PRO A 172 -12.51 -2.87 -7.72
C PRO A 172 -13.10 -2.70 -6.31
N ARG A 173 -12.67 -1.65 -5.61
CA ARG A 173 -13.04 -1.37 -4.21
C ARG A 173 -13.28 0.11 -4.00
N THR A 174 -14.25 0.43 -3.14
CA THR A 174 -14.45 1.77 -2.61
C THR A 174 -14.09 1.74 -1.13
N LEU A 175 -13.13 2.58 -0.73
CA LEU A 175 -12.59 2.58 0.64
C LEU A 175 -12.83 3.94 1.29
N ASP A 176 -13.37 3.90 2.51
CA ASP A 176 -13.40 5.04 3.42
C ASP A 176 -12.08 5.08 4.18
N ILE A 177 -11.31 6.15 3.94
CA ILE A 177 -9.95 6.29 4.45
C ILE A 177 -9.86 7.57 5.27
N SER A 178 -9.29 7.45 6.46
CA SER A 178 -8.96 8.58 7.31
C SER A 178 -7.46 8.73 7.47
N PHE A 179 -6.93 9.91 7.21
CA PHE A 179 -5.52 10.28 7.34
C PHE A 179 -5.32 11.21 8.53
N LYS A 180 -4.24 11.06 9.30
CA LYS A 180 -3.86 11.98 10.37
C LYS A 180 -3.25 13.28 9.81
N GLN A 181 -4.09 14.05 9.13
CA GLN A 181 -3.77 15.27 8.40
C GLN A 181 -4.85 16.33 8.60
N ASN A 182 -4.51 17.58 8.30
CA ASN A 182 -5.44 18.72 8.42
C ASN A 182 -5.42 19.66 7.20
N LYS A 183 -4.83 19.22 6.09
CA LYS A 183 -4.72 19.98 4.83
C LYS A 183 -5.65 19.41 3.78
N VAL A 184 -5.85 20.13 2.68
CA VAL A 184 -6.65 19.65 1.55
C VAL A 184 -5.92 18.49 0.84
N PRO A 185 -6.58 17.33 0.63
CA PRO A 185 -6.00 16.21 -0.08
C PRO A 185 -6.03 16.40 -1.61
N GLN A 186 -4.91 16.08 -2.25
CA GLN A 186 -4.79 15.91 -3.70
C GLN A 186 -4.70 14.42 -4.04
N LYS A 187 -5.22 14.02 -5.19
CA LYS A 187 -5.08 12.68 -5.76
C LYS A 187 -4.20 12.75 -7.00
N TRP A 188 -3.06 12.07 -6.96
CA TRP A 188 -2.15 11.96 -8.09
C TRP A 188 -2.21 10.53 -8.62
N ASP A 189 -2.46 10.40 -9.92
CA ASP A 189 -2.47 9.12 -10.61
C ASP A 189 -1.03 8.81 -11.11
N PRO A 190 -0.37 7.77 -10.57
CA PRO A 190 1.01 7.43 -10.95
C PRO A 190 1.14 6.90 -12.39
N LEU A 191 0.05 6.42 -12.98
CA LEU A 191 0.04 5.89 -14.34
C LEU A 191 -0.09 7.00 -15.38
N THR A 192 -0.94 7.99 -15.13
CA THR A 192 -1.20 9.08 -16.09
C THR A 192 -0.40 10.35 -15.79
N GLY A 193 0.10 10.51 -14.56
CA GLY A 193 0.67 11.75 -14.06
C GLY A 193 -0.38 12.83 -13.76
N GLU A 194 -1.68 12.52 -13.86
CA GLU A 194 -2.75 13.47 -13.60
C GLU A 194 -2.81 13.83 -12.12
N VAL A 195 -2.91 15.13 -11.83
CA VAL A 195 -3.12 15.66 -10.48
C VAL A 195 -4.51 16.29 -10.40
N THR A 196 -5.33 15.74 -9.51
CA THR A 196 -6.70 16.22 -9.25
C THR A 196 -6.88 16.52 -7.77
N GLN A 197 -7.86 17.35 -7.45
CA GLN A 197 -8.32 17.46 -6.06
C GLN A 197 -9.26 16.27 -5.76
N VAL A 198 -9.12 15.69 -4.56
CA VAL A 198 -10.11 14.70 -4.10
C VAL A 198 -11.48 15.39 -3.98
N SER A 199 -12.51 14.77 -4.56
CA SER A 199 -13.85 15.35 -4.65
C SER A 199 -14.69 15.16 -3.38
N ASP A 200 -14.55 14.02 -2.71
CA ASP A 200 -15.29 13.65 -1.50
C ASP A 200 -14.34 13.55 -0.30
N TYR A 201 -14.24 14.63 0.49
CA TYR A 201 -13.48 14.65 1.73
C TYR A 201 -14.10 15.58 2.78
N THR A 202 -13.81 15.28 4.05
CA THR A 202 -14.11 16.15 5.20
C THR A 202 -12.83 16.37 6.00
N ILE A 203 -12.49 17.64 6.27
CA ILE A 203 -11.35 18.02 7.11
C ILE A 203 -11.86 18.24 8.54
N GLY A 204 -11.36 17.43 9.47
CA GLY A 204 -11.49 17.64 10.91
C GLY A 204 -10.30 18.39 11.50
N ARG A 205 -10.18 18.39 12.83
CA ARG A 205 -9.09 19.08 13.53
C ARG A 205 -7.73 18.40 13.31
N ASP A 206 -7.73 17.08 13.30
CA ASP A 206 -6.55 16.20 13.33
C ASP A 206 -6.56 15.14 12.22
N ARG A 207 -7.71 14.96 11.55
CA ARG A 207 -7.87 13.97 10.48
C ARG A 207 -8.62 14.52 9.27
N VAL A 208 -8.27 14.00 8.10
CA VAL A 208 -9.05 14.11 6.87
C VAL A 208 -9.69 12.77 6.57
N LYS A 209 -10.99 12.75 6.33
CA LYS A 209 -11.74 11.56 5.89
C LYS A 209 -12.08 11.72 4.41
N THR A 210 -11.95 10.66 3.63
CA THR A 210 -12.30 10.65 2.20
C THR A 210 -12.75 9.26 1.77
N ARG A 211 -13.58 9.22 0.73
CA ARG A 211 -13.99 8.00 0.06
C ARG A 211 -13.31 7.91 -1.31
N LEU A 212 -12.54 6.85 -1.54
CA LEU A 212 -11.79 6.65 -2.78
C LEU A 212 -12.21 5.35 -3.47
N PHE A 213 -12.51 5.45 -4.76
CA PHE A 213 -12.71 4.30 -5.64
C PHE A 213 -11.38 3.91 -6.28
N PHE A 214 -11.06 2.62 -6.22
CA PHE A 214 -9.93 1.98 -6.87
C PHE A 214 -10.45 0.88 -7.78
N ASP A 215 -9.92 0.80 -9.00
CA ASP A 215 -9.99 -0.42 -9.79
C ASP A 215 -9.08 -1.52 -9.22
N ALA A 216 -9.23 -2.73 -9.74
CA ALA A 216 -8.35 -3.86 -9.42
C ALA A 216 -6.88 -3.50 -9.66
N TYR A 217 -6.01 -3.76 -8.69
CA TYR A 217 -4.57 -3.46 -8.75
C TYR A 217 -4.22 -1.97 -8.94
N GLN A 218 -5.17 -1.05 -8.76
CA GLN A 218 -4.93 0.38 -8.94
C GLN A 218 -4.23 0.99 -7.73
N ALA A 219 -3.39 1.99 -8.00
CA ALA A 219 -2.73 2.77 -6.98
C ALA A 219 -2.94 4.27 -7.19
N TYR A 220 -2.92 5.03 -6.09
CA TYR A 220 -2.89 6.49 -6.10
C TYR A 220 -1.84 6.99 -5.10
N PHE A 221 -1.33 8.20 -5.36
CA PHE A 221 -0.79 9.01 -4.28
C PHE A 221 -1.87 9.96 -3.77
N ILE A 222 -2.05 10.00 -2.44
CA ILE A 222 -2.78 11.06 -1.76
C ILE A 222 -1.78 11.99 -1.12
N VAL A 223 -1.80 13.26 -1.54
CA VAL A 223 -0.78 14.25 -1.17
C VAL A 223 -1.43 15.40 -0.41
N PHE A 224 -0.83 15.77 0.71
CA PHE A 224 -1.22 16.91 1.53
C PHE A 224 -0.11 17.95 1.55
N GLY A 225 -0.49 19.23 1.50
CA GLY A 225 0.46 20.36 1.52
C GLY A 225 0.95 20.83 0.16
N GLY A 226 0.50 20.23 -0.93
CA GLY A 226 0.75 20.75 -2.28
C GLY A 226 -0.03 22.05 -2.55
N ASP A 227 0.46 22.84 -3.52
CA ASP A 227 -0.21 24.06 -3.97
C ASP A 227 -1.64 23.77 -4.40
N THR A 228 -2.62 24.48 -3.83
CA THR A 228 -4.06 24.25 -4.05
C THR A 228 -4.62 25.05 -5.24
N GLN A 229 -3.77 25.61 -6.09
CA GLN A 229 -4.23 26.42 -7.23
C GLN A 229 -5.03 25.57 -8.22
N SER A 230 -6.35 25.78 -8.21
CA SER A 230 -7.33 25.42 -9.25
C SER A 230 -7.01 24.15 -10.05
N PHE A 231 -6.90 23.01 -9.38
CA PHE A 231 -7.02 21.75 -10.11
C PHE A 231 -8.44 21.67 -10.67
N LYS A 232 -8.57 21.25 -11.93
CA LYS A 232 -9.88 20.95 -12.50
C LYS A 232 -10.56 19.99 -11.54
N LYS A 233 -11.67 20.41 -10.94
CA LYS A 233 -12.59 19.46 -10.31
C LYS A 233 -12.96 18.47 -11.41
N HIS A 234 -12.57 17.22 -11.24
CA HIS A 234 -13.17 16.18 -12.06
C HIS A 234 -14.59 16.02 -11.54
N GLU A 235 -15.53 16.74 -12.16
CA GLU A 235 -16.95 16.49 -11.94
C GLU A 235 -17.19 15.06 -12.39
N ILE A 236 -17.42 14.16 -11.43
CA ILE A 236 -17.92 12.83 -11.73
C ILE A 236 -19.25 13.06 -12.45
N PRO A 237 -19.40 12.68 -13.73
CA PRO A 237 -20.64 12.90 -14.45
C PRO A 237 -21.78 12.26 -13.66
N SER A 238 -22.76 13.06 -13.23
CA SER A 238 -23.81 12.65 -12.30
C SER A 238 -24.75 11.58 -12.86
N LYS A 239 -24.58 11.19 -14.13
CA LYS A 239 -25.33 10.13 -14.78
C LYS A 239 -24.52 9.52 -15.94
N ALA A 240 -23.93 8.36 -15.72
CA ALA A 240 -23.36 7.56 -16.82
C ALA A 240 -24.50 7.10 -17.75
N LEU A 241 -24.30 7.24 -19.07
CA LEU A 241 -25.14 6.55 -20.04
C LEU A 241 -24.78 5.05 -20.00
N GLY A 242 -25.77 4.19 -20.29
CA GLY A 242 -25.50 2.74 -20.38
C GLY A 242 -24.48 2.41 -21.48
N PRO A 243 -23.76 1.28 -21.37
CA PRO A 243 -22.73 0.91 -22.33
C PRO A 243 -23.33 0.61 -23.71
N VAL A 244 -22.64 1.03 -24.77
CA VAL A 244 -22.89 0.56 -26.14
C VAL A 244 -22.02 -0.67 -26.37
N VAL A 245 -22.63 -1.85 -26.40
CA VAL A 245 -21.91 -3.10 -26.59
C VAL A 245 -21.51 -3.26 -28.06
N LEU A 246 -20.21 -3.40 -28.32
CA LEU A 246 -19.66 -3.61 -29.66
C LEU A 246 -19.80 -5.09 -30.09
N ASN A 247 -20.99 -5.47 -30.54
CA ASN A 247 -21.28 -6.81 -31.07
C ASN A 247 -20.92 -6.98 -32.56
N ASN A 248 -20.07 -6.10 -33.08
CA ASN A 248 -19.66 -6.12 -34.48
C ASN A 248 -18.75 -7.31 -34.78
N ARG A 249 -18.59 -7.61 -36.07
CA ARG A 249 -17.67 -8.65 -36.52
C ARG A 249 -16.23 -8.20 -36.27
N TRP A 250 -15.42 -9.08 -35.67
CA TRP A 250 -14.01 -8.84 -35.41
C TRP A 250 -13.14 -9.72 -36.31
N TYR A 251 -12.18 -9.07 -36.97
CA TYR A 251 -11.11 -9.72 -37.72
C TYR A 251 -9.88 -9.86 -36.83
N PHE A 252 -9.19 -10.98 -36.95
CA PHE A 252 -8.01 -11.29 -36.15
C PHE A 252 -6.85 -11.71 -37.05
N THR A 253 -5.68 -11.13 -36.82
CA THR A 253 -4.45 -11.46 -37.54
C THR A 253 -3.28 -11.62 -36.58
N THR A 254 -2.37 -12.54 -36.87
CA THR A 254 -1.08 -12.69 -36.19
C THR A 254 0.00 -13.06 -37.20
N LYS A 255 1.26 -13.22 -36.76
CA LYS A 255 2.33 -13.73 -37.64
C LYS A 255 2.07 -15.15 -38.17
N GLU A 256 1.38 -15.97 -37.39
CA GLU A 256 1.11 -17.39 -37.71
C GLU A 256 -0.31 -17.62 -38.21
N HIS A 257 -1.15 -16.58 -38.17
CA HIS A 257 -2.55 -16.64 -38.59
C HIS A 257 -2.85 -15.49 -39.55
N ARG A 258 -3.03 -15.82 -40.84
CA ARG A 258 -3.49 -14.86 -41.85
C ARG A 258 -4.97 -14.54 -41.63
N GLU A 259 -5.32 -13.30 -41.97
CA GLU A 259 -6.62 -12.66 -41.76
C GLU A 259 -7.82 -13.57 -42.03
N GLY A 260 -8.68 -13.72 -41.03
CA GLY A 260 -9.89 -14.52 -41.09
C GLY A 260 -10.92 -14.07 -40.06
N GLU A 261 -12.17 -14.51 -40.24
CA GLU A 261 -13.22 -14.31 -39.24
C GLU A 261 -12.85 -15.09 -37.97
N GLY A 262 -12.35 -14.36 -36.98
CA GLY A 262 -11.84 -14.95 -35.75
C GLY A 262 -12.75 -14.68 -34.56
N GLY A 263 -13.41 -13.52 -34.51
CA GLY A 263 -14.12 -13.09 -33.30
C GLY A 263 -13.20 -12.90 -32.08
N LEU A 264 -13.71 -12.25 -31.04
CA LEU A 264 -13.02 -12.19 -29.73
C LEU A 264 -12.99 -13.60 -29.10
N GLY A 265 -11.93 -13.93 -28.36
CA GLY A 265 -11.81 -15.24 -27.68
C GLY A 265 -10.38 -15.70 -27.47
N SER A 266 -10.21 -16.83 -26.79
CA SER A 266 -8.90 -17.38 -26.46
C SER A 266 -8.13 -17.80 -27.72
N TRP A 267 -6.84 -17.49 -27.79
CA TRP A 267 -5.99 -17.93 -28.90
C TRP A 267 -5.82 -19.45 -28.94
N THR A 268 -5.86 -20.10 -27.77
CA THR A 268 -5.81 -21.57 -27.67
C THR A 268 -6.99 -22.24 -28.39
N GLU A 269 -8.18 -21.66 -28.27
CA GLU A 269 -9.40 -22.12 -28.94
C GLU A 269 -9.36 -21.87 -30.45
N LYS A 270 -8.48 -20.96 -30.91
CA LYS A 270 -8.22 -20.69 -32.34
C LYS A 270 -7.10 -21.56 -32.92
N GLY A 271 -6.66 -22.59 -32.19
CA GLY A 271 -5.60 -23.51 -32.62
C GLY A 271 -4.18 -22.97 -32.43
N LEU A 272 -4.01 -21.80 -31.79
CA LEU A 272 -2.71 -21.17 -31.52
C LEU A 272 -2.20 -21.54 -30.12
N LEU A 273 -2.08 -22.85 -29.84
CA LEU A 273 -1.77 -23.38 -28.51
C LEU A 273 -0.43 -22.91 -27.92
N SER A 274 0.57 -22.73 -28.78
CA SER A 274 1.95 -22.36 -28.38
C SER A 274 2.37 -20.98 -28.87
N TYR A 275 1.43 -20.19 -29.41
CA TYR A 275 1.75 -18.89 -29.99
C TYR A 275 2.04 -17.88 -28.89
N SER A 276 3.19 -17.21 -29.00
CA SER A 276 3.57 -16.08 -28.17
C SER A 276 4.00 -14.93 -29.08
N GLY A 277 3.31 -13.80 -28.96
CA GLY A 277 3.49 -12.67 -29.86
C GLY A 277 2.33 -11.70 -29.79
N SER A 278 2.19 -10.89 -30.82
CA SER A 278 1.12 -9.90 -30.94
C SER A 278 0.04 -10.38 -31.90
N GLY A 279 -1.21 -10.11 -31.57
CA GLY A 279 -2.34 -10.28 -32.46
C GLY A 279 -3.08 -8.96 -32.63
N VAL A 280 -3.51 -8.67 -33.86
CA VAL A 280 -4.25 -7.46 -34.20
C VAL A 280 -5.71 -7.82 -34.37
N TYR A 281 -6.56 -7.11 -33.63
CA TYR A 281 -8.01 -7.20 -33.71
C TYR A 281 -8.56 -5.95 -34.39
N THR A 282 -9.33 -6.12 -35.46
CA THR A 282 -9.91 -5.02 -36.24
C THR A 282 -11.43 -5.16 -36.30
N THR A 283 -12.14 -4.07 -36.08
CA THR A 283 -13.59 -3.98 -36.27
C THR A 283 -13.97 -2.56 -36.67
N SER A 284 -15.19 -2.39 -37.17
CA SER A 284 -15.79 -1.10 -37.46
C SER A 284 -17.17 -1.03 -36.80
N PHE A 285 -17.52 0.14 -36.30
CA PHE A 285 -18.78 0.35 -35.59
C PHE A 285 -19.24 1.81 -35.75
N ASP A 286 -20.56 1.99 -35.72
CA ASP A 286 -21.16 3.31 -35.72
C ASP A 286 -21.34 3.84 -34.30
N ILE A 287 -21.15 5.14 -34.13
CA ILE A 287 -21.36 5.82 -32.85
C ILE A 287 -22.80 6.34 -32.80
N PRO A 288 -23.63 5.89 -31.84
CA PRO A 288 -24.99 6.40 -31.69
C PRO A 288 -25.03 7.92 -31.51
N GLN A 289 -25.94 8.61 -32.20
CA GLN A 289 -26.03 10.07 -32.17
C GLN A 289 -26.20 10.65 -30.77
N ASN A 290 -26.86 9.92 -29.86
CA ASN A 290 -27.11 10.34 -28.49
C ASN A 290 -25.84 10.38 -27.60
N ILE A 291 -24.72 9.82 -28.06
CA ILE A 291 -23.44 9.82 -27.32
C ILE A 291 -22.34 10.66 -27.99
N ILE A 292 -22.63 11.28 -29.13
CA ILE A 292 -21.72 12.23 -29.80
C ILE A 292 -21.47 13.45 -28.88
N ASN A 293 -20.26 14.02 -28.93
CA ASN A 293 -19.81 15.15 -28.08
C ASN A 293 -19.92 14.86 -26.55
N LYS A 294 -19.89 13.58 -26.15
CA LYS A 294 -19.79 13.16 -24.74
C LYS A 294 -18.37 12.70 -24.44
N MET A 295 -18.01 12.69 -23.16
CA MET A 295 -16.81 12.00 -22.72
C MET A 295 -17.04 10.49 -22.82
N LEU A 296 -16.32 9.83 -23.71
CA LEU A 296 -16.48 8.41 -24.00
C LEU A 296 -15.29 7.61 -23.50
N TYR A 297 -15.58 6.40 -23.05
CA TYR A 297 -14.59 5.42 -22.64
C TYR A 297 -14.77 4.16 -23.49
N LEU A 298 -13.67 3.62 -24.02
CA LEU A 298 -13.64 2.29 -24.63
C LEU A 298 -13.20 1.29 -23.57
N ASP A 299 -14.11 0.41 -23.16
CA ASP A 299 -13.84 -0.72 -22.28
C ASP A 299 -13.57 -1.97 -23.12
N LEU A 300 -12.34 -2.49 -23.05
CA LEU A 300 -11.93 -3.71 -23.76
C LEU A 300 -12.31 -4.99 -23.00
N GLY A 301 -12.88 -4.88 -21.81
CA GLY A 301 -13.23 -6.00 -20.96
C GLY A 301 -11.99 -6.76 -20.47
N ARG A 302 -11.90 -8.05 -20.79
CA ARG A 302 -10.79 -8.91 -20.35
C ARG A 302 -9.73 -9.04 -21.44
N VAL A 303 -8.55 -8.49 -21.18
CA VAL A 303 -7.36 -8.61 -22.03
C VAL A 303 -6.31 -9.47 -21.33
N TYR A 304 -5.66 -10.34 -22.10
CA TYR A 304 -4.53 -11.17 -21.68
C TYR A 304 -3.38 -10.95 -22.69
N HIS A 305 -2.39 -10.09 -22.46
CA HIS A 305 -2.08 -9.34 -21.24
C HIS A 305 -1.97 -7.82 -21.42
N ILE A 306 -1.73 -7.32 -22.63
CA ILE A 306 -1.54 -5.90 -22.92
C ILE A 306 -2.38 -5.57 -24.15
N ALA A 307 -3.06 -4.43 -24.15
CA ALA A 307 -3.78 -3.93 -25.32
C ALA A 307 -3.31 -2.53 -25.68
N GLU A 308 -3.04 -2.33 -26.95
CA GLU A 308 -2.81 -1.02 -27.55
C GLU A 308 -3.94 -0.73 -28.54
N VAL A 309 -4.47 0.48 -28.48
CA VAL A 309 -5.70 0.85 -29.20
C VAL A 309 -5.44 1.99 -30.16
N TRP A 310 -5.97 1.83 -31.37
CA TRP A 310 -6.09 2.86 -32.39
C TRP A 310 -7.55 3.00 -32.79
N ILE A 311 -7.97 4.24 -33.05
CA ILE A 311 -9.29 4.57 -33.59
C ILE A 311 -9.05 5.47 -34.79
N ASN A 312 -9.54 5.08 -35.97
CA ASN A 312 -9.35 5.80 -37.23
C ASN A 312 -7.88 6.20 -37.45
N ASP A 313 -6.98 5.21 -37.39
CA ASP A 313 -5.52 5.32 -37.51
C ASP A 313 -4.80 6.19 -36.46
N LYS A 314 -5.54 6.79 -35.52
CA LYS A 314 -4.96 7.56 -34.41
C LYS A 314 -4.79 6.68 -33.20
N ARG A 315 -3.56 6.61 -32.70
CA ARG A 315 -3.22 5.91 -31.46
C ARG A 315 -3.92 6.58 -30.28
N VAL A 316 -4.74 5.82 -29.57
CA VAL A 316 -5.46 6.26 -28.36
C VAL A 316 -4.61 6.02 -27.11
N GLY A 317 -3.97 4.86 -27.03
CA GLY A 317 -3.09 4.54 -25.89
C GLY A 317 -2.82 3.05 -25.73
N VAL A 318 -2.10 2.72 -24.66
CA VAL A 318 -1.76 1.35 -24.27
C VAL A 318 -2.23 1.09 -22.84
N LYS A 319 -2.73 -0.12 -22.60
CA LYS A 319 -3.11 -0.63 -21.29
C LYS A 319 -2.33 -1.90 -21.00
N LEU A 320 -1.49 -1.80 -19.98
CA LEU A 320 -0.61 -2.86 -19.53
C LEU A 320 -1.28 -3.78 -18.50
N TRP A 321 -2.32 -3.28 -17.82
CA TRP A 321 -3.11 -4.01 -16.82
C TRP A 321 -4.53 -3.41 -16.72
N ARG A 322 -5.39 -4.05 -15.91
CA ARG A 322 -6.77 -3.61 -15.65
C ARG A 322 -6.81 -2.25 -14.93
N PRO A 323 -7.85 -1.44 -15.12
CA PRO A 323 -8.94 -1.63 -16.08
C PRO A 323 -8.45 -1.34 -17.51
N TYR A 324 -8.85 -2.18 -18.47
CA TYR A 324 -8.53 -2.00 -19.89
C TYR A 324 -9.48 -0.99 -20.54
N THR A 325 -9.64 0.17 -19.88
CA THR A 325 -10.56 1.22 -20.26
C THR A 325 -9.79 2.47 -20.66
N LEU A 326 -10.00 2.97 -21.89
CA LEU A 326 -9.31 4.14 -22.42
C LEU A 326 -10.30 5.27 -22.67
N ILE A 327 -9.92 6.50 -22.33
CA ILE A 327 -10.68 7.70 -22.74
C ILE A 327 -10.51 7.84 -24.26
N LEU A 328 -11.62 7.93 -24.98
CA LEU A 328 -11.60 8.20 -26.40
C LEU A 328 -11.35 9.70 -26.64
N PRO A 329 -10.60 10.06 -27.70
CA PRO A 329 -10.50 11.46 -28.12
C PRO A 329 -11.90 12.00 -28.46
N ASP A 330 -12.05 13.33 -28.42
CA ASP A 330 -13.34 13.96 -28.67
C ASP A 330 -13.89 13.59 -30.06
N ILE A 331 -15.03 12.92 -30.08
CA ILE A 331 -15.66 12.42 -31.31
C ILE A 331 -16.76 13.40 -31.70
N SER A 332 -16.36 14.38 -32.50
CA SER A 332 -17.27 15.34 -33.12
C SER A 332 -17.86 14.79 -34.42
N GLU A 333 -19.01 15.31 -34.86
CA GLU A 333 -19.64 14.94 -36.14
C GLU A 333 -18.70 15.08 -37.36
N LYS A 334 -17.70 15.96 -37.28
CA LYS A 334 -16.67 16.15 -38.33
C LYS A 334 -15.68 14.99 -38.41
N THR A 335 -15.52 14.21 -37.35
CA THR A 335 -14.56 13.10 -37.27
C THR A 335 -15.12 11.79 -37.83
N ILE A 336 -16.44 11.72 -38.04
CA ILE A 336 -17.18 10.51 -38.49
C ILE A 336 -17.23 10.42 -40.03
N THR A 337 -16.94 11.51 -40.73
CA THR A 337 -17.09 11.63 -42.20
C THR A 337 -15.76 11.59 -42.98
N GLY A 338 -14.65 11.24 -42.31
CA GLY A 338 -13.30 11.22 -42.88
C GLY A 338 -12.81 9.85 -43.27
#